data_AF-A0A924YPC0-F1
#
_entry.id   AF-A0A924YPC0-F1
#
_cell.length_a   1.000
_cell.length_b   1.000
_cell.length_c   1.000
_cell.angle_alpha   90.00
_cell.angle_beta   90.00
_cell.angle_gamma   90.00
#
_symmetry.space_group_name_H-M   'P 1'
#
loop_
_entity.id
_entity.type
_entity.pdbx_description
1 polymer ?
#
loop_
_entity_poly.entity_id
_entity_poly.type
_entity_poly.pdbx_seq_one_letter_code
_entity_poly.pdbx_strand_id
1 'polypeptide(L)'
;MTCPIGVDVAHAARLLRDGKLVSFATETVYGLGANALDVNAVARVFAVKNRPHFDPLIVHIAERSWLPRLVASWPETAERLAARFWPGPLTLVLPKTTLVPDLVTSGLPSVAVRMPSHPLALELLRLADVPVAAPSANPFGQLSPTCAEHVADRLGDQIDYLLDGGPCAVGVESTVLLLESDGIVRLLRPGGVALEEIEAVIGPVSQPSHATTDDQAAPSPGMLPQHYAPRTPLVIVEDIATLTSPEHIGLLTLQPHPAAHRFAATEVLSASGNLTEAAANFFAALRRLDAARVERIVAEPLPNRGLGVALNDRLTRAAHVRS
;
A
#
# COMPACT_ATOMS: atom_id res chain seq x y z
N MET A 1 2.42 26.63 7.69
CA MET A 1 1.07 26.74 7.11
C MET A 1 0.57 25.31 7.00
N THR A 2 -0.59 25.01 7.57
CA THR A 2 -1.19 23.66 7.48
C THR A 2 -1.59 23.37 6.04
N CYS A 3 -1.25 22.20 5.52
CA CYS A 3 -1.70 21.79 4.17
C CYS A 3 -3.23 21.92 4.06
N PRO A 4 -3.73 22.53 2.98
CA PRO A 4 -5.17 22.58 2.73
C PRO A 4 -5.73 21.16 2.56
N ILE A 5 -6.73 20.84 3.39
CA ILE A 5 -7.54 19.61 3.31
C ILE A 5 -8.87 19.99 2.66
N GLY A 6 -9.29 19.27 1.64
CA GLY A 6 -10.55 19.53 0.97
C GLY A 6 -11.00 18.42 0.05
N VAL A 7 -12.12 18.65 -0.64
CA VAL A 7 -12.77 17.69 -1.55
C VAL A 7 -12.80 18.18 -3.00
N ASP A 8 -12.19 19.33 -3.31
CA ASP A 8 -12.16 19.89 -4.67
C ASP A 8 -11.19 19.11 -5.58
N VAL A 9 -11.78 18.20 -6.37
CA VAL A 9 -11.07 17.35 -7.32
C VAL A 9 -10.45 18.16 -8.47
N ALA A 10 -11.13 19.22 -8.94
CA ALA A 10 -10.65 20.04 -10.05
C ALA A 10 -9.41 20.85 -9.63
N HIS A 11 -9.38 21.33 -8.38
CA HIS A 11 -8.20 21.97 -7.81
C HIS A 11 -7.03 20.99 -7.68
N ALA A 12 -7.25 19.82 -7.11
CA ALA A 12 -6.27 18.75 -7.01
C ALA A 12 -5.69 18.36 -8.40
N ALA A 13 -6.54 18.23 -9.42
CA ALA A 13 -6.12 17.93 -10.78
C ALA A 13 -5.21 19.01 -11.39
N ARG A 14 -5.51 20.30 -11.16
CA ARG A 14 -4.63 21.42 -11.58
C ARG A 14 -3.27 21.33 -10.91
N LEU A 15 -3.25 21.12 -9.59
CA LEU A 15 -2.01 20.99 -8.82
C LEU A 15 -1.13 19.86 -9.37
N LEU A 16 -1.69 18.69 -9.67
CA LEU A 16 -0.92 17.59 -10.27
C LEU A 16 -0.30 17.97 -11.62
N ARG A 17 -1.03 18.69 -12.48
CA ARG A 17 -0.48 19.20 -13.76
C ARG A 17 0.64 20.21 -13.56
N ASP A 18 0.55 21.02 -12.53
CA ASP A 18 1.53 22.06 -12.19
C ASP A 18 2.76 21.50 -11.43
N GLY A 19 2.95 20.18 -11.41
CA GLY A 19 4.08 19.51 -10.75
C GLY A 19 4.00 19.53 -9.21
N LYS A 20 2.79 19.73 -8.66
CA LYS A 20 2.54 19.73 -7.21
C LYS A 20 2.19 18.34 -6.68
N LEU A 21 2.36 18.17 -5.37
CA LEU A 21 2.08 16.93 -4.65
C LEU A 21 0.65 16.95 -4.11
N VAL A 22 -0.13 15.95 -4.47
CA VAL A 22 -1.50 15.79 -3.98
C VAL A 22 -1.63 14.44 -3.31
N SER A 23 -2.05 14.40 -2.06
CA SER A 23 -2.50 13.14 -1.46
C SER A 23 -3.97 12.90 -1.74
N PHE A 24 -4.35 11.65 -2.05
CA PHE A 24 -5.72 11.29 -2.38
C PHE A 24 -6.06 9.87 -1.93
N ALA A 25 -7.34 9.65 -1.59
CA ALA A 25 -7.85 8.34 -1.21
C ALA A 25 -7.87 7.36 -2.39
N THR A 26 -7.56 6.09 -2.13
CA THR A 26 -7.91 4.97 -3.01
C THR A 26 -8.77 3.97 -2.23
N GLU A 27 -9.21 2.87 -2.84
CA GLU A 27 -9.84 1.78 -2.11
C GLU A 27 -8.85 1.07 -1.17
N THR A 28 -7.55 1.14 -1.45
CA THR A 28 -6.48 0.47 -0.66
C THR A 28 -5.98 1.32 0.51
N VAL A 29 -5.19 2.34 0.21
CA VAL A 29 -4.57 3.28 1.15
C VAL A 29 -4.50 4.65 0.46
N TYR A 30 -4.31 5.73 1.22
CA TYR A 30 -4.06 7.05 0.64
C TYR A 30 -2.72 7.06 -0.10
N GLY A 31 -2.71 7.61 -1.31
CA GLY A 31 -1.51 7.80 -2.12
C GLY A 31 -0.95 9.22 -1.99
N LEU A 32 0.35 9.39 -2.16
CA LEU A 32 1.01 10.69 -2.36
C LEU A 32 1.35 10.83 -3.85
N GLY A 33 0.47 11.49 -4.60
CA GLY A 33 0.55 11.62 -6.04
C GLY A 33 1.43 12.76 -6.52
N ALA A 34 2.16 12.49 -7.60
CA ALA A 34 2.78 13.47 -8.49
C ALA A 34 2.58 13.04 -9.94
N ASN A 35 2.63 13.99 -10.88
CA ASN A 35 2.66 13.67 -12.31
C ASN A 35 3.86 12.74 -12.61
N ALA A 36 3.59 11.51 -13.08
CA ALA A 36 4.61 10.50 -13.33
C ALA A 36 5.57 10.88 -14.47
N LEU A 37 5.18 11.84 -15.33
CA LEU A 37 5.99 12.31 -16.45
C LEU A 37 6.90 13.49 -16.07
N ASP A 38 6.68 14.10 -14.90
CA ASP A 38 7.48 15.20 -14.38
C ASP A 38 8.49 14.70 -13.35
N VAL A 39 9.76 14.62 -13.76
CA VAL A 39 10.87 14.14 -12.92
C VAL A 39 11.02 14.99 -11.65
N ASN A 40 10.80 16.29 -11.70
CA ASN A 40 10.92 17.16 -10.53
C ASN A 40 9.79 16.89 -9.53
N ALA A 41 8.56 16.69 -10.01
CA ALA A 41 7.43 16.34 -9.17
C ALA A 41 7.64 14.97 -8.50
N VAL A 42 8.14 13.98 -9.25
CA VAL A 42 8.48 12.65 -8.72
C VAL A 42 9.62 12.75 -7.69
N ALA A 43 10.65 13.55 -7.93
CA ALA A 43 11.74 13.75 -6.96
C ALA A 43 11.23 14.31 -5.62
N ARG A 44 10.23 15.20 -5.64
CA ARG A 44 9.58 15.71 -4.43
C ARG A 44 8.86 14.59 -3.64
N VAL A 45 8.27 13.60 -4.31
CA VAL A 45 7.66 12.43 -3.63
C VAL A 45 8.71 11.66 -2.82
N PHE A 46 9.88 11.40 -3.41
CA PHE A 46 10.98 10.73 -2.71
C PHE A 46 11.47 11.57 -1.52
N ALA A 47 11.65 12.87 -1.72
CA ALA A 47 12.12 13.79 -0.68
C ALA A 47 11.16 13.88 0.52
N VAL A 48 9.87 14.14 0.27
CA VAL A 48 8.85 14.27 1.33
C VAL A 48 8.68 12.98 2.13
N LYS A 49 8.80 11.82 1.47
CA LYS A 49 8.67 10.53 2.16
C LYS A 49 9.96 10.09 2.84
N ASN A 50 11.10 10.75 2.60
CA ASN A 50 12.43 10.21 2.89
C ASN A 50 12.58 8.77 2.37
N ARG A 51 12.13 8.55 1.12
CA ARG A 51 12.10 7.23 0.48
C ARG A 51 13.42 6.99 -0.27
N PRO A 52 14.03 5.80 -0.18
CA PRO A 52 15.21 5.46 -0.96
C PRO A 52 14.91 5.44 -2.47
N HIS A 53 15.85 5.91 -3.29
CA HIS A 53 15.69 5.96 -4.75
C HIS A 53 15.62 4.60 -5.43
N PHE A 54 16.03 3.52 -4.75
CA PHE A 54 15.96 2.15 -5.27
C PHE A 54 14.57 1.50 -5.11
N ASP A 55 13.61 2.19 -4.46
CA ASP A 55 12.26 1.66 -4.25
C ASP A 55 11.25 2.31 -5.23
N PRO A 56 10.82 1.60 -6.29
CA PRO A 56 10.08 2.18 -7.42
C PRO A 56 8.70 2.71 -6.99
N LEU A 57 7.97 3.37 -7.90
CA LEU A 57 6.62 3.89 -7.65
C LEU A 57 5.57 3.20 -8.54
N ILE A 58 4.34 3.12 -8.06
CA ILE A 58 3.20 2.64 -8.85
C ILE A 58 2.56 3.82 -9.58
N VAL A 59 2.43 3.68 -10.89
CA VAL A 59 1.73 4.63 -11.76
C VAL A 59 0.25 4.31 -11.79
N HIS A 60 -0.57 5.30 -11.44
CA HIS A 60 -2.02 5.21 -11.43
C HIS A 60 -2.60 5.87 -12.68
N ILE A 61 -3.57 5.19 -13.28
CA ILE A 61 -4.28 5.63 -14.49
C ILE A 61 -5.79 5.56 -14.27
N ALA A 62 -6.56 6.46 -14.87
CA ALA A 62 -8.02 6.37 -14.90
C ALA A 62 -8.56 5.52 -16.04
N GLU A 63 -7.81 5.42 -17.14
CA GLU A 63 -8.28 4.85 -18.40
C GLU A 63 -7.19 4.02 -19.07
N ARG A 64 -7.61 2.94 -19.74
CA ARG A 64 -6.70 2.00 -20.43
C ARG A 64 -5.98 2.63 -21.62
N SER A 65 -6.47 3.75 -22.12
CA SER A 65 -5.84 4.55 -23.20
C SER A 65 -4.41 5.00 -22.87
N TRP A 66 -4.03 5.05 -21.59
CA TRP A 66 -2.67 5.32 -21.15
C TRP A 66 -1.69 4.14 -21.33
N LEU A 67 -2.18 2.90 -21.40
CA LEU A 67 -1.32 1.71 -21.40
C LEU A 67 -0.32 1.70 -22.55
N PRO A 68 -0.69 1.94 -23.84
CA PRO A 68 0.28 1.94 -24.94
C PRO A 68 1.40 2.98 -24.81
N ARG A 69 1.18 4.00 -23.96
CA ARG A 69 2.17 5.04 -23.69
C ARG A 69 3.10 4.66 -22.54
N LEU A 70 2.67 3.84 -21.59
CA LEU A 70 3.42 3.52 -20.36
C LEU A 70 4.13 2.16 -20.44
N VAL A 71 3.51 1.16 -21.05
CA VAL A 71 4.02 -0.21 -21.13
C VAL A 71 4.36 -0.59 -22.57
N ALA A 72 5.50 -1.27 -22.75
CA ALA A 72 5.99 -1.66 -24.07
C ALA A 72 5.30 -2.91 -24.64
N SER A 73 4.74 -3.75 -23.77
CA SER A 73 3.97 -4.94 -24.15
C SER A 73 2.78 -5.13 -23.21
N TRP A 74 1.68 -5.65 -23.76
CA TRP A 74 0.46 -5.98 -23.01
C TRP A 74 -0.01 -7.39 -23.39
N PRO A 75 0.49 -8.44 -22.72
CA PRO A 75 0.16 -9.82 -23.05
C PRO A 75 -1.29 -10.16 -22.67
N GLU A 76 -1.82 -11.25 -23.22
CA GLU A 76 -3.18 -11.73 -22.93
C GLU A 76 -3.41 -11.96 -21.42
N THR A 77 -2.40 -12.46 -20.70
CA THR A 77 -2.45 -12.62 -19.24
C THR A 77 -2.70 -11.29 -18.52
N ALA A 78 -2.07 -10.19 -18.96
CA ALA A 78 -2.32 -8.85 -18.41
C ALA A 78 -3.75 -8.39 -18.69
N GLU A 79 -4.24 -8.63 -19.91
CA GLU A 79 -5.59 -8.29 -20.31
C GLU A 79 -6.65 -9.03 -19.48
N ARG A 80 -6.48 -10.34 -19.27
CA ARG A 80 -7.40 -11.17 -18.46
C ARG A 80 -7.44 -10.70 -17.00
N LEU A 81 -6.27 -10.39 -16.43
CA LEU A 81 -6.17 -9.85 -15.07
C LEU A 81 -6.83 -8.47 -14.96
N ALA A 82 -6.53 -7.54 -15.87
CA ALA A 82 -7.11 -6.21 -15.87
C ALA A 82 -8.62 -6.23 -16.12
N ALA A 83 -9.12 -7.12 -17.00
CA ALA A 83 -10.55 -7.28 -17.24
C ALA A 83 -11.32 -7.72 -16.00
N ARG A 84 -10.68 -8.52 -15.12
CA ARG A 84 -11.32 -9.04 -13.91
C ARG A 84 -11.16 -8.13 -12.70
N PHE A 85 -10.00 -7.48 -12.56
CA PHE A 85 -9.59 -6.81 -11.32
C PHE A 85 -9.40 -5.30 -11.45
N TRP A 86 -9.51 -4.71 -12.65
CA TRP A 86 -9.49 -3.25 -12.83
C TRP A 86 -10.86 -2.68 -13.21
N PRO A 87 -11.25 -1.53 -12.62
CA PRO A 87 -10.58 -0.81 -11.53
C PRO A 87 -10.54 -1.63 -10.23
N GLY A 88 -9.41 -1.63 -9.51
CA GLY A 88 -9.26 -2.40 -8.29
C GLY A 88 -7.84 -2.55 -7.73
N PRO A 89 -7.70 -3.34 -6.65
CA PRO A 89 -6.49 -3.42 -5.85
C PRO A 89 -5.44 -4.38 -6.45
N LEU A 90 -5.31 -4.42 -7.77
CA LEU A 90 -4.29 -5.18 -8.48
C LEU A 90 -3.31 -4.23 -9.18
N THR A 91 -2.02 -4.48 -9.04
CA THR A 91 -0.94 -3.80 -9.72
C THR A 91 -0.19 -4.79 -10.60
N LEU A 92 0.07 -4.41 -11.84
CA LEU A 92 0.83 -5.22 -12.80
C LEU A 92 2.16 -4.54 -13.10
N VAL A 93 3.25 -5.29 -13.02
CA VAL A 93 4.60 -4.85 -13.38
C VAL A 93 4.95 -5.43 -14.75
N LEU A 94 5.18 -4.55 -15.72
CA LEU A 94 5.45 -4.89 -17.13
C LEU A 94 6.60 -4.05 -17.69
N PRO A 95 7.24 -4.45 -18.80
CA PRO A 95 8.26 -3.63 -19.47
C PRO A 95 7.75 -2.21 -19.76
N LYS A 96 8.55 -1.20 -19.39
CA LYS A 96 8.18 0.22 -19.57
C LYS A 96 8.55 0.74 -20.95
N THR A 97 7.85 1.77 -21.41
CA THR A 97 8.30 2.58 -22.56
C THR A 97 9.33 3.62 -22.12
N THR A 98 9.93 4.33 -23.08
CA THR A 98 10.81 5.48 -22.82
C THR A 98 10.09 6.69 -22.25
N LEU A 99 8.75 6.73 -22.31
CA LEU A 99 7.97 7.82 -21.73
C LEU A 99 8.02 7.83 -20.20
N VAL A 100 8.17 6.66 -19.57
CA VAL A 100 8.24 6.53 -18.11
C VAL A 100 9.66 6.87 -17.63
N PRO A 101 9.83 7.97 -16.85
CA PRO A 101 11.14 8.35 -16.36
C PRO A 101 11.76 7.29 -15.45
N ASP A 102 13.07 7.12 -15.51
CA ASP A 102 13.79 6.12 -14.69
C ASP A 102 13.63 6.35 -13.19
N LEU A 103 13.40 7.59 -12.76
CA LEU A 103 13.14 7.89 -11.35
C LEU A 103 11.85 7.24 -10.84
N VAL A 104 10.84 7.05 -11.70
CA VAL A 104 9.60 6.35 -11.33
C VAL A 104 9.86 4.86 -11.10
N THR A 105 10.77 4.27 -11.87
CA THR A 105 11.04 2.82 -11.85
C THR A 105 12.32 2.46 -11.13
N SER A 106 12.97 3.43 -10.47
CA SER A 106 14.27 3.22 -9.82
C SER A 106 15.35 2.66 -10.77
N GLY A 107 15.28 3.06 -12.05
CA GLY A 107 16.16 2.56 -13.12
C GLY A 107 15.80 1.18 -13.67
N LEU A 108 14.75 0.53 -13.16
CA LEU A 108 14.31 -0.78 -13.66
C LEU A 108 13.70 -0.65 -15.06
N PRO A 109 13.82 -1.71 -15.90
CA PRO A 109 13.24 -1.74 -17.25
C PRO A 109 11.72 -1.94 -17.25
N SER A 110 11.09 -2.07 -16.07
CA SER A 110 9.67 -2.31 -15.89
C SER A 110 9.00 -1.19 -15.09
N VAL A 111 7.70 -1.00 -15.33
CA VAL A 111 6.84 -0.05 -14.62
C VAL A 111 5.69 -0.79 -13.97
N ALA A 112 5.36 -0.41 -12.73
CA ALA A 112 4.18 -0.90 -12.03
C ALA A 112 2.98 0.01 -12.34
N VAL A 113 1.90 -0.55 -12.87
CA VAL A 113 0.69 0.19 -13.27
C VAL A 113 -0.52 -0.34 -12.52
N ARG A 114 -1.44 0.56 -12.16
CA ARG A 114 -2.72 0.24 -11.52
C ARG A 114 -3.83 1.21 -11.94
N MET A 115 -5.05 0.70 -12.02
CA MET A 115 -6.26 1.52 -12.11
C MET A 115 -7.04 1.41 -10.78
N PRO A 116 -7.05 2.44 -9.92
CA PRO A 116 -7.67 2.36 -8.59
C PRO A 116 -9.20 2.33 -8.68
N SER A 117 -9.87 1.60 -7.78
CA SER A 117 -11.35 1.52 -7.70
C SER A 117 -11.92 2.50 -6.66
N HIS A 118 -11.55 3.77 -6.78
CA HIS A 118 -12.09 4.82 -5.92
C HIS A 118 -12.68 5.93 -6.78
N PRO A 119 -13.97 6.29 -6.65
CA PRO A 119 -14.63 7.25 -7.52
C PRO A 119 -13.88 8.59 -7.62
N LEU A 120 -13.49 9.15 -6.48
CA LEU A 120 -12.75 10.40 -6.41
C LEU A 120 -11.32 10.28 -6.95
N ALA A 121 -10.66 9.11 -6.84
CA ALA A 121 -9.35 8.91 -7.46
C ALA A 121 -9.45 8.84 -8.98
N LEU A 122 -10.44 8.11 -9.49
CA LEU A 122 -10.69 8.01 -10.92
C LEU A 122 -11.07 9.38 -11.50
N GLU A 123 -11.91 10.15 -10.82
CA GLU A 123 -12.25 11.51 -11.23
C GLU A 123 -11.01 12.42 -11.24
N LEU A 124 -10.19 12.39 -10.17
CA LEU A 124 -8.92 13.12 -10.10
C LEU A 124 -8.02 12.78 -11.28
N LEU A 125 -7.80 11.49 -11.54
CA LEU A 125 -6.91 11.01 -12.60
C LEU A 125 -7.43 11.36 -14.00
N ARG A 126 -8.75 11.30 -14.24
CA ARG A 126 -9.35 11.76 -15.51
C ARG A 126 -9.18 13.25 -15.69
N LEU A 127 -9.52 14.04 -14.66
CA LEU A 127 -9.43 15.50 -14.73
C LEU A 127 -7.99 15.96 -14.85
N ALA A 128 -7.03 15.30 -14.20
CA ALA A 128 -5.61 15.60 -14.26
C ALA A 128 -5.04 15.39 -15.68
N ASP A 129 -5.55 14.38 -16.39
CA ASP A 129 -5.12 13.94 -17.73
C ASP A 129 -3.61 13.68 -17.81
N VAL A 130 -3.06 13.11 -16.73
CA VAL A 130 -1.68 12.65 -16.64
C VAL A 130 -1.63 11.35 -15.83
N PRO A 131 -0.70 10.43 -16.10
CA PRO A 131 -0.45 9.30 -15.23
C PRO A 131 0.16 9.81 -13.91
N VAL A 132 -0.28 9.28 -12.78
CA VAL A 132 0.15 9.76 -11.45
C VAL A 132 0.96 8.70 -10.73
N ALA A 133 2.23 8.98 -10.44
CA ALA A 133 3.05 8.13 -9.60
C ALA A 133 2.66 8.38 -8.14
N ALA A 134 2.17 7.36 -7.45
CA ALA A 134 1.66 7.51 -6.08
C ALA A 134 2.00 6.30 -5.19
N PRO A 135 3.08 6.37 -4.37
CA PRO A 135 3.24 5.46 -3.24
C PRO A 135 2.27 5.84 -2.11
N SER A 136 2.22 5.05 -1.03
CA SER A 136 1.41 5.37 0.15
C SER A 136 1.77 6.74 0.77
N ALA A 137 0.81 7.49 1.30
CA ALA A 137 1.00 8.84 1.83
C ALA A 137 1.51 8.88 3.28
N ASN A 138 2.61 8.18 3.54
CA ASN A 138 3.32 8.19 4.83
C ASN A 138 4.83 8.31 4.63
N PRO A 139 5.59 8.76 5.65
CA PRO A 139 7.04 8.62 5.64
C PRO A 139 7.45 7.16 5.46
N PHE A 140 8.56 6.94 4.78
CA PHE A 140 9.03 5.62 4.41
C PHE A 140 9.15 4.66 5.61
N GLY A 141 8.76 3.41 5.41
CA GLY A 141 8.81 2.36 6.45
C GLY A 141 7.73 2.43 7.54
N GLN A 142 6.90 3.47 7.57
CA GLN A 142 5.85 3.65 8.59
C GLN A 142 4.49 3.06 8.16
N LEU A 143 3.53 3.04 9.09
CA LEU A 143 2.16 2.59 8.84
C LEU A 143 1.48 3.37 7.70
N SER A 144 0.92 2.64 6.74
CA SER A 144 0.18 3.23 5.63
C SER A 144 -1.07 3.98 6.11
N PRO A 145 -1.43 5.10 5.48
CA PRO A 145 -2.61 5.87 5.82
C PRO A 145 -3.88 5.31 5.16
N THR A 146 -4.93 5.08 5.95
CA THR A 146 -6.25 4.64 5.46
C THR A 146 -7.36 5.69 5.59
N CYS A 147 -7.05 6.90 6.05
CA CYS A 147 -7.95 8.05 6.10
C CYS A 147 -7.14 9.36 6.00
N ALA A 148 -7.81 10.49 5.79
CA ALA A 148 -7.16 11.80 5.62
C ALA A 148 -6.38 12.23 6.88
N GLU A 149 -6.91 11.96 8.07
CA GLU A 149 -6.27 12.27 9.35
C GLU A 149 -4.91 11.58 9.47
N HIS A 150 -4.81 10.32 9.02
CA HIS A 150 -3.56 9.58 9.02
C HIS A 150 -2.46 10.23 8.15
N VAL A 151 -2.84 10.90 7.06
CA VAL A 151 -1.93 11.65 6.19
C VAL A 151 -1.56 12.98 6.83
N ALA A 152 -2.55 13.73 7.31
CA ALA A 152 -2.35 15.03 7.96
C ALA A 152 -1.35 14.92 9.13
N ASP A 153 -1.48 13.87 9.96
CA ASP A 153 -0.62 13.59 11.11
C ASP A 153 0.87 13.37 10.76
N ARG A 154 1.18 12.95 9.53
CA ARG A 154 2.55 12.52 9.16
C ARG A 154 3.19 13.32 8.04
N LEU A 155 2.40 13.81 7.09
CA LEU A 155 2.87 14.51 5.90
C LEU A 155 2.28 15.90 5.72
N GLY A 156 1.30 16.32 6.53
CA GLY A 156 0.50 17.53 6.35
C GLY A 156 1.28 18.71 5.77
N ASP A 157 2.18 19.31 6.52
CA ASP A 157 2.88 20.54 6.10
C ASP A 157 3.89 20.36 4.94
N GLN A 158 4.07 19.15 4.43
CA GLN A 158 5.05 18.81 3.39
C GLN A 158 4.41 18.59 2.00
N ILE A 159 3.08 18.59 1.90
CA ILE A 159 2.34 18.34 0.64
C ILE A 159 1.49 19.55 0.25
N ASP A 160 1.17 19.69 -1.04
CA ASP A 160 0.50 20.88 -1.55
C ASP A 160 -1.03 20.83 -1.33
N TYR A 161 -1.63 19.63 -1.32
CA TYR A 161 -3.05 19.43 -1.06
C TYR A 161 -3.38 18.01 -0.59
N LEU A 162 -4.30 17.88 0.36
CA LEU A 162 -4.89 16.61 0.78
C LEU A 162 -6.34 16.57 0.29
N LEU A 163 -6.58 15.75 -0.72
CA LEU A 163 -7.91 15.46 -1.25
C LEU A 163 -8.54 14.35 -0.39
N ASP A 164 -9.41 14.75 0.53
CA ASP A 164 -10.12 13.86 1.44
C ASP A 164 -11.21 13.09 0.68
N GLY A 165 -11.07 11.76 0.63
CA GLY A 165 -12.04 10.85 0.04
C GLY A 165 -12.68 9.91 1.05
N GLY A 166 -12.55 10.19 2.36
CA GLY A 166 -13.01 9.33 3.43
C GLY A 166 -12.11 8.10 3.67
N PRO A 167 -12.58 7.13 4.47
CA PRO A 167 -11.80 5.94 4.80
C PRO A 167 -11.65 4.96 3.63
N CYS A 168 -10.49 4.33 3.52
CA CYS A 168 -10.21 3.30 2.51
C CYS A 168 -10.95 2.00 2.83
N ALA A 169 -11.65 1.43 1.84
CA ALA A 169 -12.51 0.25 2.03
C ALA A 169 -11.73 -1.08 2.19
N VAL A 170 -10.55 -1.22 1.59
CA VAL A 170 -9.71 -2.44 1.64
C VAL A 170 -8.67 -2.35 2.76
N GLY A 171 -8.10 -1.17 3.01
CA GLY A 171 -7.21 -0.88 4.14
C GLY A 171 -5.80 -1.47 4.07
N VAL A 172 -5.49 -2.33 3.10
CA VAL A 172 -4.13 -2.79 2.77
C VAL A 172 -3.77 -2.45 1.33
N GLU A 173 -2.48 -2.43 1.00
CA GLU A 173 -2.02 -2.08 -0.34
C GLU A 173 -2.45 -3.09 -1.41
N SER A 174 -2.34 -2.69 -2.69
CA SER A 174 -2.63 -3.57 -3.82
C SER A 174 -1.74 -4.81 -3.87
N THR A 175 -2.29 -5.90 -4.38
CA THR A 175 -1.52 -7.07 -4.78
C THR A 175 -0.67 -6.72 -6.00
N VAL A 176 0.60 -7.12 -6.02
CA VAL A 176 1.54 -6.78 -7.09
C VAL A 176 2.02 -8.04 -7.79
N LEU A 177 1.79 -8.11 -9.10
CA LEU A 177 2.25 -9.21 -9.96
C LEU A 177 3.30 -8.71 -10.96
N LEU A 178 4.40 -9.44 -11.08
CA LEU A 178 5.35 -9.30 -12.18
C LEU A 178 4.97 -10.25 -13.32
N LEU A 179 4.83 -9.70 -14.52
CA LEU A 179 4.56 -10.46 -15.73
C LEU A 179 5.86 -10.53 -16.53
N GLU A 180 6.50 -11.69 -16.52
CA GLU A 180 7.77 -11.93 -17.22
C GLU A 180 7.53 -12.20 -18.72
N SER A 181 8.54 -11.90 -19.53
CA SER A 181 8.47 -12.05 -20.99
C SER A 181 8.33 -13.50 -21.45
N ASP A 182 8.70 -14.47 -20.61
CA ASP A 182 8.57 -15.91 -20.85
C ASP A 182 7.19 -16.47 -20.46
N GLY A 183 6.28 -15.60 -20.00
CA GLY A 183 4.92 -15.96 -19.59
C GLY A 183 4.79 -16.34 -18.12
N ILE A 184 5.89 -16.37 -17.35
CA ILE A 184 5.83 -16.61 -15.90
C ILE A 184 5.21 -15.39 -15.20
N VAL A 185 4.23 -15.64 -14.33
CA VAL A 185 3.68 -14.62 -13.44
C VAL A 185 4.21 -14.86 -12.03
N ARG A 186 4.81 -13.83 -11.43
CA ARG A 186 5.30 -13.88 -10.04
C ARG A 186 4.51 -12.96 -9.14
N LEU A 187 4.13 -13.45 -7.97
CA LEU A 187 3.60 -12.63 -6.89
C LEU A 187 4.76 -11.87 -6.25
N LEU A 188 4.83 -10.56 -6.45
CA LEU A 188 5.81 -9.74 -5.75
C LEU A 188 5.29 -9.40 -4.35
N ARG A 189 4.07 -8.89 -4.23
CA ARG A 189 3.50 -8.46 -2.95
C ARG A 189 2.06 -8.96 -2.78
N PRO A 190 1.73 -9.71 -1.70
CA PRO A 190 0.33 -10.02 -1.38
C PRO A 190 -0.40 -8.74 -0.97
N GLY A 191 -1.67 -8.57 -1.31
CA GLY A 191 -2.40 -7.33 -1.03
C GLY A 191 -3.90 -7.51 -1.13
N GLY A 192 -4.60 -6.45 -1.55
CA GLY A 192 -6.07 -6.38 -1.60
C GLY A 192 -6.79 -7.34 -2.55
N VAL A 193 -6.08 -8.15 -3.34
CA VAL A 193 -6.63 -9.29 -4.10
C VAL A 193 -5.97 -10.57 -3.60
N ALA A 194 -6.80 -11.54 -3.19
CA ALA A 194 -6.31 -12.84 -2.75
C ALA A 194 -5.61 -13.60 -3.88
N LEU A 195 -4.59 -14.39 -3.55
CA LEU A 195 -3.84 -15.15 -4.54
C LEU A 195 -4.73 -16.19 -5.24
N GLU A 196 -5.61 -16.82 -4.48
CA GLU A 196 -6.56 -17.82 -4.95
C GLU A 196 -7.50 -17.24 -6.01
N GLU A 197 -7.88 -15.96 -5.89
CA GLU A 197 -8.69 -15.27 -6.89
C GLU A 197 -7.89 -15.02 -8.18
N ILE A 198 -6.60 -14.68 -8.06
CA ILE A 198 -5.71 -14.48 -9.20
C ILE A 198 -5.49 -15.80 -9.94
N GLU A 199 -5.20 -16.88 -9.21
CA GLU A 199 -4.94 -18.20 -9.78
C GLU A 199 -6.19 -18.79 -10.45
N ALA A 200 -7.38 -18.48 -9.95
CA ALA A 200 -8.64 -18.84 -10.60
C ALA A 200 -8.80 -18.20 -12.00
N VAL A 201 -8.13 -17.08 -12.27
CA VAL A 201 -8.12 -16.44 -13.59
C VAL A 201 -7.00 -17.02 -14.44
N ILE A 202 -5.75 -16.95 -14.00
CA ILE A 202 -4.60 -17.17 -14.89
C ILE A 202 -3.88 -18.51 -14.68
N GLY A 203 -4.32 -19.33 -13.73
CA GLY A 203 -3.59 -20.52 -13.30
C GLY A 203 -2.50 -20.19 -12.27
N PRO A 204 -1.60 -21.14 -11.98
CA PRO A 204 -0.63 -21.03 -10.89
C PRO A 204 0.28 -19.80 -11.01
N VAL A 205 0.54 -19.15 -9.88
CA VAL A 205 1.46 -17.99 -9.79
C VAL A 205 2.69 -18.37 -8.98
N SER A 206 3.88 -18.02 -9.50
CA SER A 206 5.13 -18.27 -8.78
C SER A 206 5.23 -17.34 -7.56
N GLN A 207 5.48 -17.91 -6.40
CA GLN A 207 5.79 -17.16 -5.19
C GLN A 207 7.32 -17.10 -4.99
N PRO A 208 7.87 -16.00 -4.48
CA PRO A 208 9.28 -15.94 -4.12
C PRO A 208 9.57 -17.01 -3.06
N SER A 209 10.57 -17.86 -3.32
CA SER A 209 11.17 -18.68 -2.28
C SER A 209 11.74 -17.76 -1.21
N HIS A 210 11.37 -17.96 0.07
CA HIS A 210 11.81 -17.19 1.22
C HIS A 210 13.34 -17.14 1.36
N ALA A 211 14.00 -16.23 0.64
CA ALA A 211 15.35 -15.70 0.89
C ALA A 211 15.78 -14.84 -0.32
N THR A 212 15.70 -13.52 -0.20
CA THR A 212 16.59 -12.64 -0.97
C THR A 212 17.18 -11.60 -0.03
N THR A 213 18.51 -11.54 -0.07
CA THR A 213 19.43 -10.75 0.76
C THR A 213 19.50 -9.29 0.31
N ASP A 214 19.86 -8.42 1.25
CA ASP A 214 19.72 -6.96 1.36
C ASP A 214 20.30 -6.01 0.27
N ASP A 215 20.70 -6.45 -0.94
CA ASP A 215 21.47 -5.57 -1.85
C ASP A 215 21.00 -5.52 -3.32
N GLN A 216 19.76 -5.93 -3.63
CA GLN A 216 19.18 -5.70 -4.97
C GLN A 216 18.00 -4.72 -4.90
N ALA A 217 17.90 -3.83 -5.91
CA ALA A 217 16.76 -2.94 -6.06
C ALA A 217 15.45 -3.75 -6.06
N ALA A 218 14.50 -3.35 -5.21
CA ALA A 218 13.26 -4.10 -5.07
C ALA A 218 12.47 -4.04 -6.39
N PRO A 219 11.97 -5.18 -6.92
CA PRO A 219 11.22 -5.19 -8.17
C PRO A 219 9.85 -4.50 -8.05
N SER A 220 9.40 -4.23 -6.81
CA SER A 220 8.18 -3.45 -6.52
C SER A 220 8.19 -2.86 -5.11
N PRO A 221 7.28 -1.90 -4.81
CA PRO A 221 7.20 -1.28 -3.50
C PRO A 221 6.82 -2.22 -2.36
N GLY A 222 7.45 -2.02 -1.19
CA GLY A 222 7.08 -2.72 0.05
C GLY A 222 7.69 -4.12 0.19
N MET A 223 8.73 -4.43 -0.60
CA MET A 223 9.46 -5.70 -0.53
C MET A 223 10.54 -5.74 0.54
N LEU A 224 10.91 -4.59 1.13
CA LEU A 224 11.97 -4.53 2.13
C LEU A 224 11.60 -5.27 3.42
N PRO A 225 12.58 -5.91 4.10
CA PRO A 225 12.36 -6.63 5.35
C PRO A 225 11.67 -5.79 6.42
N GLN A 226 11.99 -4.50 6.46
CA GLN A 226 11.38 -3.54 7.35
C GLN A 226 10.44 -2.58 6.60
N HIS A 227 9.16 -2.70 6.89
CA HIS A 227 8.13 -1.79 6.39
C HIS A 227 6.89 -1.89 7.28
N TYR A 228 6.04 -0.86 7.30
CA TYR A 228 4.81 -0.81 8.11
C TYR A 228 5.02 -0.80 9.63
N ALA A 229 6.17 -0.33 10.12
CA ALA A 229 6.47 -0.36 11.55
C ALA A 229 5.71 0.76 12.31
N PRO A 230 4.96 0.42 13.37
CA PRO A 230 4.53 1.39 14.38
C PRO A 230 5.73 2.01 15.11
N ARG A 231 5.51 3.06 15.90
CA ARG A 231 6.55 3.60 16.80
C ARG A 231 6.74 2.69 18.01
N THR A 232 5.63 2.17 18.55
CA THR A 232 5.62 1.15 19.59
C THR A 232 6.08 -0.20 19.03
N PRO A 233 7.03 -0.90 19.66
CA PRO A 233 7.50 -2.21 19.19
C PRO A 233 6.36 -3.22 19.04
N LEU A 234 6.29 -3.91 17.90
CA LEU A 234 5.31 -4.97 17.65
C LEU A 234 5.99 -6.34 17.74
N VAL A 235 5.35 -7.30 18.40
CA VAL A 235 5.83 -8.68 18.48
C VAL A 235 4.71 -9.65 18.17
N ILE A 236 5.02 -10.67 17.37
CA ILE A 236 4.11 -11.78 17.09
C ILE A 236 4.35 -12.88 18.12
N VAL A 237 3.26 -13.38 18.73
CA VAL A 237 3.30 -14.48 19.69
C VAL A 237 2.42 -15.63 19.22
N GLU A 238 2.76 -16.86 19.60
CA GLU A 238 1.96 -18.04 19.25
C GLU A 238 0.67 -18.13 20.06
N ASP A 239 0.71 -17.73 21.34
CA ASP A 239 -0.44 -17.79 22.24
C ASP A 239 -0.41 -16.61 23.23
N ILE A 240 -1.41 -15.73 23.12
CA ILE A 240 -1.58 -14.57 24.00
C ILE A 240 -1.74 -14.97 25.48
N ALA A 241 -2.32 -16.14 25.76
CA ALA A 241 -2.59 -16.58 27.13
C ALA A 241 -1.31 -16.80 27.95
N THR A 242 -0.19 -17.09 27.27
CA THR A 242 1.13 -17.34 27.89
C THR A 242 1.83 -16.08 28.38
N LEU A 243 1.35 -14.89 28.00
CA LEU A 243 1.96 -13.63 28.38
C LEU A 243 1.81 -13.36 29.89
N THR A 244 2.94 -13.08 30.53
CA THR A 244 3.04 -12.56 31.89
C THR A 244 3.03 -11.03 31.87
N SER A 245 2.41 -10.41 32.87
CA SER A 245 2.32 -8.95 33.02
C SER A 245 1.84 -8.15 31.78
N PRO A 246 0.66 -8.45 31.19
CA PRO A 246 0.14 -7.75 30.00
C PRO A 246 -0.45 -6.34 30.28
N GLU A 247 -0.45 -5.86 31.52
CA GLU A 247 -1.07 -4.60 31.94
C GLU A 247 -0.50 -3.33 31.30
N HIS A 248 0.65 -3.43 30.63
CA HIS A 248 1.29 -2.34 29.87
C HIS A 248 1.40 -2.62 28.37
N ILE A 249 0.78 -3.72 27.90
CA ILE A 249 0.85 -4.22 26.54
C ILE A 249 -0.43 -3.86 25.78
N GLY A 250 -0.30 -3.49 24.52
CA GLY A 250 -1.41 -3.38 23.58
C GLY A 250 -1.65 -4.71 22.87
N LEU A 251 -2.89 -5.15 22.79
CA LEU A 251 -3.29 -6.37 22.08
C LEU A 251 -3.93 -6.02 20.73
N LEU A 252 -3.41 -6.58 19.65
CA LEU A 252 -4.08 -6.65 18.36
C LEU A 252 -4.58 -8.07 18.12
N THR A 253 -5.87 -8.24 17.88
CA THR A 253 -6.47 -9.56 17.65
C THR A 253 -7.45 -9.55 16.49
N LEU A 254 -7.61 -10.70 15.83
CA LEU A 254 -8.58 -10.84 14.74
C LEU A 254 -10.01 -10.68 15.27
N GLN A 255 -10.36 -11.37 16.36
CA GLN A 255 -11.70 -11.43 16.95
C GLN A 255 -11.67 -11.06 18.44
N PRO A 256 -12.82 -10.78 19.08
CA PRO A 256 -12.84 -10.53 20.52
C PRO A 256 -12.18 -11.68 21.29
N HIS A 257 -11.14 -11.35 22.06
CA HIS A 257 -10.34 -12.34 22.79
C HIS A 257 -10.71 -12.33 24.28
N PRO A 258 -10.95 -13.49 24.93
CA PRO A 258 -11.36 -13.54 26.34
C PRO A 258 -10.36 -12.87 27.31
N ALA A 259 -9.07 -12.94 27.00
CA ALA A 259 -8.01 -12.33 27.80
C ALA A 259 -7.82 -10.82 27.56
N ALA A 260 -8.59 -10.19 26.67
CA ALA A 260 -8.43 -8.76 26.31
C ALA A 260 -8.47 -7.82 27.52
N HIS A 261 -9.28 -8.13 28.53
CA HIS A 261 -9.40 -7.36 29.78
C HIS A 261 -8.10 -7.26 30.59
N ARG A 262 -7.09 -8.11 30.30
CA ARG A 262 -5.78 -8.10 30.94
C ARG A 262 -4.81 -7.06 30.34
N PHE A 263 -5.12 -6.52 29.15
CA PHE A 263 -4.24 -5.65 28.38
C PHE A 263 -4.56 -4.17 28.61
N ALA A 264 -3.55 -3.31 28.46
CA ALA A 264 -3.70 -1.86 28.59
C ALA A 264 -4.65 -1.27 27.52
N ALA A 265 -4.55 -1.81 26.30
CA ALA A 265 -5.40 -1.46 25.17
C ALA A 265 -5.62 -2.70 24.31
N THR A 266 -6.80 -2.84 23.71
CA THR A 266 -7.08 -3.93 22.78
C THR A 266 -7.77 -3.39 21.54
N GLU A 267 -7.29 -3.80 20.38
CA GLU A 267 -7.91 -3.57 19.09
C GLU A 267 -8.34 -4.89 18.46
N VAL A 268 -9.63 -4.97 18.11
CA VAL A 268 -10.23 -6.12 17.42
C VAL A 268 -10.38 -5.74 15.95
N LEU A 269 -9.76 -6.51 15.06
CA LEU A 269 -9.75 -6.24 13.62
C LEU A 269 -11.10 -6.54 12.97
N SER A 270 -11.81 -7.58 13.42
CA SER A 270 -13.13 -7.96 12.92
C SER A 270 -13.92 -8.69 14.00
N ALA A 271 -15.10 -8.18 14.37
CA ALA A 271 -15.95 -8.85 15.34
C ALA A 271 -16.34 -10.27 14.88
N SER A 272 -16.50 -10.46 13.56
CA SER A 272 -16.91 -11.72 12.93
C SER A 272 -15.75 -12.63 12.51
N GLY A 273 -14.51 -12.15 12.56
CA GLY A 273 -13.34 -12.84 12.01
C GLY A 273 -13.22 -12.75 10.49
N ASN A 274 -13.98 -11.86 9.85
CA ASN A 274 -13.90 -11.60 8.42
C ASN A 274 -12.58 -10.91 8.06
N LEU A 275 -11.79 -11.54 7.18
CA LEU A 275 -10.47 -11.05 6.80
C LEU A 275 -10.50 -9.77 5.94
N THR A 276 -11.61 -9.48 5.26
CA THR A 276 -11.80 -8.22 4.52
C THR A 276 -12.03 -7.06 5.48
N GLU A 277 -12.90 -7.25 6.47
CA GLU A 277 -13.09 -6.29 7.56
C GLU A 277 -11.78 -6.08 8.34
N ALA A 278 -11.08 -7.18 8.64
CA ALA A 278 -9.80 -7.11 9.32
C ALA A 278 -8.75 -6.30 8.55
N ALA A 279 -8.70 -6.46 7.22
CA ALA A 279 -7.81 -5.69 6.36
C ALA A 279 -8.15 -4.20 6.34
N ALA A 280 -9.44 -3.86 6.24
CA ALA A 280 -9.92 -2.48 6.28
C ALA A 280 -9.51 -1.76 7.58
N ASN A 281 -9.52 -2.50 8.69
CA ASN A 281 -9.24 -1.96 10.03
C ASN A 281 -7.75 -2.00 10.43
N PHE A 282 -6.91 -2.78 9.74
CA PHE A 282 -5.57 -3.14 10.20
C PHE A 282 -4.66 -1.96 10.56
N PHE A 283 -4.40 -1.05 9.62
CA PHE A 283 -3.51 0.09 9.90
C PHE A 283 -4.13 1.10 10.87
N ALA A 284 -5.45 1.27 10.85
CA ALA A 284 -6.14 2.16 11.79
C ALA A 284 -6.04 1.63 13.23
N ALA A 285 -6.22 0.31 13.43
CA ALA A 285 -6.03 -0.37 14.70
C ALA A 285 -4.59 -0.22 15.22
N LEU A 286 -3.59 -0.49 14.37
CA LEU A 286 -2.20 -0.31 14.74
C LEU A 286 -1.88 1.14 15.14
N ARG A 287 -2.46 2.14 14.45
CA ARG A 287 -2.30 3.55 14.81
C ARG A 287 -2.94 3.90 16.16
N ARG A 288 -4.11 3.33 16.47
CA ARG A 288 -4.75 3.51 17.78
C ARG A 288 -3.92 2.91 18.91
N LEU A 289 -3.35 1.72 18.70
CA LEU A 289 -2.41 1.11 19.66
C LEU A 289 -1.12 1.94 19.81
N ASP A 290 -0.57 2.46 18.71
CA ASP A 290 0.60 3.34 18.72
C ASP A 290 0.33 4.64 19.50
N ALA A 291 -0.89 5.16 19.42
CA ALA A 291 -1.34 6.34 20.17
C ALA A 291 -1.63 6.06 21.66
N ALA A 292 -1.90 4.80 22.02
CA ALA A 292 -2.20 4.38 23.39
C ALA A 292 -0.96 4.37 24.33
N ARG A 293 0.25 4.60 23.78
CA ARG A 293 1.52 4.69 24.53
C ARG A 293 1.81 3.44 25.39
N VAL A 294 1.41 2.28 24.90
CA VAL A 294 1.76 0.98 25.48
C VAL A 294 3.24 0.66 25.24
N GLU A 295 3.84 -0.17 26.08
CA GLU A 295 5.27 -0.53 25.99
C GLU A 295 5.59 -1.35 24.74
N ARG A 296 4.65 -2.21 24.34
CA ARG A 296 4.71 -3.04 23.14
C ARG A 296 3.31 -3.39 22.66
N ILE A 297 3.20 -3.68 21.37
CA ILE A 297 2.03 -4.28 20.73
C ILE A 297 2.30 -5.77 20.57
N VAL A 298 1.32 -6.60 20.90
CA VAL A 298 1.36 -8.04 20.66
C VAL A 298 0.21 -8.45 19.77
N ALA A 299 0.49 -9.36 18.84
CA ALA A 299 -0.49 -9.94 17.92
C ALA A 299 -0.26 -11.45 17.74
N GLU A 300 -1.32 -12.18 17.46
CA GLU A 300 -1.22 -13.56 16.97
C GLU A 300 -1.17 -13.58 15.43
N PRO A 301 -0.57 -14.62 14.83
CA PRO A 301 -0.70 -14.87 13.40
C PRO A 301 -2.18 -14.97 12.99
N LEU A 302 -2.54 -14.32 11.89
CA LEU A 302 -3.87 -14.43 11.31
C LEU A 302 -3.99 -15.71 10.46
N PRO A 303 -5.21 -16.19 10.16
CA PRO A 303 -5.40 -17.32 9.25
C PRO A 303 -4.72 -17.08 7.90
N ASN A 304 -3.80 -17.97 7.49
CA ASN A 304 -2.99 -17.81 6.29
C ASN A 304 -3.74 -18.21 5.00
N ARG A 305 -4.84 -17.53 4.69
CA ARG A 305 -5.70 -17.72 3.51
C ARG A 305 -6.30 -16.39 3.07
N GLY A 306 -6.57 -16.22 1.77
CA GLY A 306 -7.13 -14.98 1.25
C GLY A 306 -6.34 -13.74 1.71
N LEU A 307 -7.03 -12.70 2.19
CA LEU A 307 -6.37 -11.48 2.69
C LEU A 307 -5.55 -11.68 3.98
N GLY A 308 -5.72 -12.80 4.68
CA GLY A 308 -4.90 -13.11 5.85
C GLY A 308 -3.42 -13.31 5.50
N VAL A 309 -3.12 -13.75 4.27
CA VAL A 309 -1.74 -13.81 3.75
C VAL A 309 -1.12 -12.41 3.68
N ALA A 310 -1.87 -11.42 3.18
CA ALA A 310 -1.42 -10.04 3.12
C ALA A 310 -1.25 -9.45 4.53
N LEU A 311 -2.19 -9.68 5.43
CA LEU A 311 -2.12 -9.20 6.82
C LEU A 311 -0.92 -9.79 7.57
N ASN A 312 -0.65 -11.08 7.42
CA ASN A 312 0.53 -11.72 8.01
C ASN A 312 1.84 -11.19 7.44
N ASP A 313 1.92 -10.93 6.13
CA ASP A 313 3.08 -10.27 5.52
C ASP A 313 3.31 -8.88 6.15
N ARG A 314 2.26 -8.08 6.35
CA ARG A 314 2.38 -6.77 7.01
C ARG A 314 2.78 -6.87 8.46
N LEU A 315 2.17 -7.81 9.19
CA LEU A 315 2.46 -8.04 10.60
C LEU A 315 3.92 -8.45 10.80
N THR A 316 4.43 -9.35 9.95
CA THR A 316 5.83 -9.83 10.00
C THR A 316 6.82 -8.69 9.73
N ARG A 317 6.55 -7.86 8.72
CA ARG A 317 7.39 -6.69 8.41
C ARG A 317 7.32 -5.60 9.49
N ALA A 318 6.16 -5.42 10.10
CA ALA A 318 5.96 -4.48 11.21
C ALA A 318 6.67 -4.95 12.50
N ALA A 319 6.80 -6.26 12.69
CA ALA A 319 7.48 -6.88 13.83
C ALA A 319 9.02 -6.89 13.70
N HIS A 320 9.56 -6.60 12.50
CA HIS A 320 11.00 -6.65 12.28
C HIS A 320 11.72 -5.53 13.03
N VAL A 321 12.57 -5.90 14.01
CA VAL A 321 13.27 -4.99 14.90
C VAL A 321 14.22 -4.09 14.11
N ARG A 322 14.24 -2.78 14.43
CA ARG A 322 15.30 -1.86 13.97
C ARG A 322 16.61 -2.30 14.64
N SER A 323 17.53 -2.90 13.89
CA SER A 323 18.92 -3.03 14.31
C SER A 323 19.61 -1.66 14.32
#